data_AF-A0A512BIB0-F1
#
_entry.id   AF-A0A512BIB0-F1
#
_cell.length_a   1.000
_cell.length_b   1.000
_cell.length_c   1.000
_cell.angle_alpha   90.00
_cell.angle_beta   90.00
_cell.angle_gamma   90.00
#
_symmetry.space_group_name_H-M   'P 1'
#
loop_
_entity.id
_entity.type
_entity.pdbx_description
1 polymer ?
#
loop_
_entity_poly.entity_id
_entity_poly.type
_entity_poly.pdbx_seq_one_letter_code
_entity_poly.pdbx_strand_id
1 'polypeptide(L)'
;MLLRDEGLSQLSFIDIANPTANWFVSVPAGRDIQLVGDNRVLIGTGKGYEERQTSTGSKVYEDTSFAGTITARRLRNGNTLLGGLNWQGKQGIVLIEINRTGKTLRTIVYPGFDYLRLVRETASGTFMVTSNNVVFEGNDKGEIIWKAAVTGLPQPHAWQAVRLSNGQTVVSSGYAKNFQIVGKDGKLLDTITGPAEVHPHFYAGFQILANGNYVVANWQGHGVKQGGSGTQILEYTPKGKLVWSWKQDPAKFSSIQGVIVLDELDLSRLYVEDANGKLAPTRLKQ
;
A
#
# COMPACT_ATOMS: atom_id res chain seq x y z
N MET A 1 7.21 6.97 11.80
CA MET A 1 6.38 6.55 10.65
C MET A 1 6.94 7.11 9.35
N LEU A 2 6.85 6.37 8.24
CA LEU A 2 6.97 6.91 6.87
C LEU A 2 5.58 7.12 6.28
N LEU A 3 5.36 8.27 5.66
CA LEU A 3 4.05 8.69 5.15
C LEU A 3 4.15 9.09 3.68
N ARG A 4 3.13 8.69 2.91
CA ARG A 4 2.96 9.05 1.51
C ARG A 4 1.76 9.96 1.34
N ASP A 5 1.98 11.18 0.91
CA ASP A 5 0.91 12.15 0.61
C ASP A 5 0.62 12.20 -0.88
N GLU A 6 -0.66 12.08 -1.26
CA GLU A 6 -1.14 12.22 -2.64
C GLU A 6 -1.20 13.69 -3.05
N GLY A 7 -1.92 14.50 -2.26
CA GLY A 7 -2.23 15.89 -2.59
C GLY A 7 -0.98 16.74 -2.77
N LEU A 8 0.05 16.55 -1.94
CA LEU A 8 1.32 17.26 -2.03
C LEU A 8 2.39 16.51 -2.84
N SER A 9 2.13 15.27 -3.25
CA SER A 9 3.16 14.37 -3.82
C SER A 9 4.42 14.35 -2.94
N GLN A 10 4.22 14.05 -1.66
CA GLN A 10 5.27 14.13 -0.63
C GLN A 10 5.59 12.75 -0.04
N LEU A 11 6.84 12.55 0.32
CA LEU A 11 7.28 11.50 1.23
C LEU A 11 7.74 12.18 2.53
N SER A 12 7.34 11.66 3.68
CA SER A 12 7.69 12.25 4.97
C SER A 12 8.10 11.19 5.98
N PHE A 13 8.99 11.54 6.88
CA PHE A 13 9.27 10.81 8.11
C PHE A 13 8.75 11.61 9.29
N ILE A 14 8.03 10.91 10.17
CA ILE A 14 7.45 11.47 11.38
C ILE A 14 7.89 10.65 12.59
N ASP A 15 8.72 11.26 13.42
CA ASP A 15 9.00 10.87 14.78
C ASP A 15 8.17 11.75 15.72
N ILE A 16 7.17 11.15 16.35
CA ILE A 16 6.26 11.84 17.25
C ILE A 16 6.97 12.21 18.56
N ALA A 17 7.92 11.39 19.01
CA ALA A 17 8.69 11.62 20.23
C ALA A 17 9.79 12.66 20.02
N ASN A 18 10.32 12.77 18.79
CA ASN A 18 11.32 13.76 18.42
C ASN A 18 10.94 14.52 17.13
N PRO A 19 10.03 15.50 17.20
CA PRO A 19 9.57 16.24 16.02
C PRO A 19 10.67 16.98 15.25
N THR A 20 11.82 17.26 15.87
CA THR A 20 12.96 17.92 15.20
C THR A 20 13.66 17.01 14.17
N ALA A 21 13.47 15.69 14.27
CA ALA A 21 13.96 14.72 13.30
C ALA A 21 13.05 14.58 12.07
N ASN A 22 11.87 15.21 12.08
CA ASN A 22 10.92 15.10 10.98
C ASN A 22 11.47 15.72 9.70
N TRP A 23 11.24 15.04 8.58
CA TRP A 23 11.57 15.56 7.26
C TRP A 23 10.42 15.34 6.28
N PHE A 24 10.36 16.21 5.28
CA PHE A 24 9.32 16.27 4.26
C PHE A 24 10.00 16.55 2.93
N VAL A 25 9.85 15.68 1.95
CA VAL A 25 10.47 15.84 0.63
C VAL A 25 9.43 15.66 -0.47
N SER A 26 9.49 16.52 -1.47
CA SER A 26 8.71 16.34 -2.70
C SER A 26 9.27 15.16 -3.49
N VAL A 27 8.36 14.34 -4.02
CA VAL A 27 8.69 13.17 -4.82
C VAL A 27 7.69 13.06 -5.99
N PRO A 28 7.99 12.32 -7.07
CA PRO A 28 7.05 12.14 -8.17
C PRO A 28 5.71 11.58 -7.69
N ALA A 29 4.60 11.91 -8.37
CA ALA A 29 3.29 11.35 -8.06
C ALA A 29 3.29 9.81 -8.13
N GLY A 30 2.56 9.17 -7.23
CA GLY A 30 2.51 7.72 -7.08
C GLY A 30 1.91 7.32 -5.72
N ARG A 31 1.57 6.04 -5.55
CA ARG A 31 0.70 5.59 -4.44
C ARG A 31 1.41 4.77 -3.37
N ASP A 32 2.22 3.82 -3.78
CA ASP A 32 2.76 2.77 -2.90
C ASP A 32 4.07 3.18 -2.24
N ILE A 33 4.32 2.61 -1.05
CA ILE A 33 5.58 2.74 -0.30
C ILE A 33 5.97 1.41 0.33
N GLN A 34 7.27 1.13 0.44
CA GLN A 34 7.77 -0.11 1.02
C GLN A 34 9.18 0.05 1.61
N LEU A 35 9.45 -0.54 2.78
CA LEU A 35 10.82 -0.69 3.27
C LEU A 35 11.54 -1.80 2.50
N VAL A 36 12.67 -1.46 1.86
CA VAL A 36 13.39 -2.38 0.95
C VAL A 36 14.78 -2.79 1.43
N GLY A 37 15.11 -2.45 2.68
CA GLY A 37 16.40 -2.72 3.29
C GLY A 37 17.43 -1.61 3.05
N ASP A 38 18.63 -1.79 3.58
CA ASP A 38 19.75 -0.83 3.47
C ASP A 38 19.39 0.60 3.90
N ASN A 39 18.46 0.75 4.86
CA ASN A 39 17.89 2.03 5.31
C ASN A 39 17.16 2.79 4.19
N ARG A 40 16.48 2.05 3.31
CA ARG A 40 15.76 2.62 2.17
C ARG A 40 14.28 2.34 2.19
N VAL A 41 13.54 3.29 1.65
CA VAL A 41 12.14 3.17 1.25
C VAL A 41 12.03 3.25 -0.26
N LEU A 42 11.34 2.28 -0.85
CA LEU A 42 10.91 2.30 -2.24
C LEU A 42 9.59 3.04 -2.34
N ILE A 43 9.46 3.90 -3.35
CA ILE A 43 8.20 4.50 -3.75
C ILE A 43 7.93 4.20 -5.23
N GLY A 44 6.69 3.89 -5.56
CA GLY A 44 6.26 3.79 -6.96
C GLY A 44 6.07 5.18 -7.57
N THR A 45 6.41 5.33 -8.85
CA THR A 45 6.21 6.56 -9.63
C THR A 45 5.48 6.25 -10.93
N GLY A 46 4.98 7.28 -11.62
CA GLY A 46 4.39 7.13 -12.96
C GLY A 46 5.34 6.57 -14.04
N LYS A 47 6.64 6.45 -13.74
CA LYS A 47 7.68 6.01 -14.68
C LYS A 47 8.46 4.78 -14.22
N GLY A 48 8.10 4.20 -13.07
CA GLY A 48 8.81 3.08 -12.46
C GLY A 48 8.84 3.26 -10.95
N TYR A 49 10.03 3.43 -10.38
CA TYR A 49 10.20 3.57 -8.94
C TYR A 49 11.46 4.34 -8.57
N GLU A 50 11.46 4.86 -7.34
CA GLU A 50 12.65 5.44 -6.71
C GLU A 50 12.93 4.68 -5.40
N GLU A 51 14.20 4.57 -5.03
CA GLU A 51 14.60 4.26 -3.65
C GLU A 51 15.16 5.52 -2.99
N ARG A 52 14.77 5.73 -1.73
CA ARG A 52 15.12 6.92 -0.96
C ARG A 52 15.63 6.53 0.42
N GLN A 53 16.59 7.29 0.96
CA GLN A 53 17.07 7.08 2.33
C GLN A 53 15.96 7.37 3.34
N THR A 54 15.78 6.51 4.33
CA THR A 54 14.79 6.70 5.40
C THR A 54 15.19 7.80 6.39
N SER A 55 16.47 8.14 6.48
CA SER A 55 16.97 9.19 7.38
C SER A 55 16.77 10.61 6.85
N THR A 56 16.73 10.79 5.52
CA THR A 56 16.70 12.14 4.90
C THR A 56 15.66 12.31 3.78
N GLY A 57 15.09 11.22 3.28
CA GLY A 57 14.25 11.23 2.07
C GLY A 57 15.02 11.44 0.75
N SER A 58 16.36 11.54 0.80
CA SER A 58 17.20 11.74 -0.37
C SER A 58 17.12 10.55 -1.33
N LYS A 59 17.00 10.84 -2.63
CA LYS A 59 16.98 9.81 -3.68
C LYS A 59 18.35 9.15 -3.83
N VAL A 60 18.37 7.82 -3.82
CA VAL A 60 19.60 7.01 -3.99
C VAL A 60 19.56 6.12 -5.23
N TYR A 61 18.36 5.84 -5.73
CA TYR A 61 18.18 5.08 -6.96
C TYR A 61 16.88 5.51 -7.64
N GLU A 62 16.85 5.38 -8.97
CA GLU A 62 15.68 5.60 -9.80
C GLU A 62 15.74 4.70 -11.03
N ASP A 63 14.59 4.15 -11.41
CA ASP A 63 14.39 3.56 -12.73
C ASP A 63 13.14 4.18 -13.39
N THR A 64 13.36 4.87 -14.50
CA THR A 64 12.32 5.55 -15.29
C THR A 64 11.97 4.84 -16.60
N SER A 65 12.50 3.63 -16.81
CA SER A 65 12.32 2.87 -18.05
C SER A 65 10.88 2.36 -18.26
N PHE A 66 10.00 2.56 -17.27
CA PHE A 66 8.69 1.94 -17.17
C PHE A 66 7.56 2.98 -17.06
N ALA A 67 7.50 3.90 -18.03
CA ALA A 67 6.38 4.84 -18.18
C ALA A 67 5.02 4.12 -18.20
N GLY A 68 4.07 4.59 -17.38
CA GLY A 68 2.77 3.94 -17.17
C GLY A 68 2.69 3.05 -15.92
N THR A 69 3.74 3.03 -15.10
CA THR A 69 3.71 2.35 -13.79
C THR A 69 2.70 3.03 -12.87
N ILE A 70 1.89 2.21 -12.19
CA ILE A 70 0.88 2.61 -11.20
C ILE A 70 1.27 2.15 -9.79
N THR A 71 1.91 0.98 -9.68
CA THR A 71 2.39 0.39 -8.41
C THR A 71 3.74 -0.26 -8.63
N ALA A 72 4.59 -0.22 -7.60
CA ALA A 72 5.91 -0.81 -7.59
C ALA A 72 6.19 -1.42 -6.21
N ARG A 73 6.67 -2.66 -6.18
CA ARG A 73 6.94 -3.42 -4.96
C ARG A 73 8.14 -4.35 -5.16
N ARG A 74 9.07 -4.38 -4.21
CA ARG A 74 10.12 -5.39 -4.11
C ARG A 74 9.51 -6.70 -3.59
N LEU A 75 9.68 -7.78 -4.34
CA LEU A 75 9.23 -9.12 -4.02
C LEU A 75 10.17 -9.83 -3.05
N ARG A 76 9.69 -10.93 -2.46
CA ARG A 76 10.45 -11.80 -1.54
C ARG A 76 11.79 -12.27 -2.10
N ASN A 77 11.85 -12.51 -3.40
CA ASN A 77 13.05 -12.97 -4.10
C ASN A 77 14.05 -11.84 -4.42
N GLY A 78 13.73 -10.58 -4.09
CA GLY A 78 14.58 -9.42 -4.36
C GLY A 78 14.41 -8.79 -5.75
N ASN A 79 13.53 -9.31 -6.60
CA ASN A 79 13.11 -8.68 -7.86
C ASN A 79 12.05 -7.61 -7.60
N THR A 80 11.87 -6.69 -8.55
CA THR A 80 10.85 -5.64 -8.44
C THR A 80 9.65 -6.00 -9.32
N LEU A 81 8.46 -6.00 -8.74
CA LEU A 81 7.19 -6.07 -9.44
C LEU A 81 6.72 -4.64 -9.77
N LEU A 82 6.40 -4.38 -11.02
CA LEU A 82 5.74 -3.15 -11.47
C LEU A 82 4.38 -3.51 -12.07
N GLY A 83 3.38 -2.69 -11.83
CA GLY A 83 2.03 -2.88 -12.36
C GLY A 83 1.49 -1.64 -13.03
N GLY A 84 0.75 -1.82 -14.12
CA GLY A 84 0.16 -0.75 -14.92
C GLY A 84 -1.06 -1.22 -15.71
N LEU A 85 -1.73 -0.28 -16.38
CA LEU A 85 -2.93 -0.51 -17.19
C LEU A 85 -2.62 -0.34 -18.67
N ASN A 86 -3.07 -1.28 -19.50
CA ASN A 86 -2.95 -1.23 -20.96
C ASN A 86 -1.53 -0.86 -21.41
N TRP A 87 -0.52 -1.43 -20.76
CA TRP A 87 0.89 -1.11 -20.93
C TRP A 87 1.71 -2.36 -21.25
N GLN A 88 2.97 -2.18 -21.64
CA GLN A 88 3.87 -3.27 -22.04
C GLN A 88 3.29 -4.13 -23.18
N GLY A 89 2.54 -3.51 -24.10
CA GLY A 89 1.95 -4.15 -25.27
C GLY A 89 0.79 -5.11 -24.98
N LYS A 90 0.19 -5.03 -23.78
CA LYS A 90 -0.93 -5.90 -23.35
C LYS A 90 -2.11 -5.06 -22.87
N GLN A 91 -3.32 -5.63 -22.91
CA GLN A 91 -4.55 -5.00 -22.46
C GLN A 91 -4.98 -5.55 -21.09
N GLY A 92 -5.62 -4.71 -20.28
CA GLY A 92 -6.01 -5.01 -18.91
C GLY A 92 -4.98 -4.56 -17.87
N ILE A 93 -5.04 -5.16 -16.68
CA ILE A 93 -3.98 -5.04 -15.68
C ILE A 93 -2.81 -5.91 -16.11
N VAL A 94 -1.62 -5.34 -16.15
CA VAL A 94 -0.40 -6.06 -16.52
C VAL A 94 0.63 -5.85 -15.42
N LEU A 95 1.15 -6.94 -14.88
CA LEU A 95 2.26 -6.93 -13.93
C LEU A 95 3.50 -7.43 -14.65
N ILE A 96 4.63 -6.78 -14.42
CA ILE A 96 5.94 -7.26 -14.84
C ILE A 96 6.83 -7.45 -13.62
N GLU A 97 7.59 -8.54 -13.60
CA GLU A 97 8.67 -8.73 -12.65
C GLU A 97 9.99 -8.45 -13.36
N ILE A 98 10.77 -7.53 -12.83
CA ILE A 98 12.08 -7.14 -13.34
C ILE A 98 13.17 -7.52 -12.34
N ASN A 99 14.33 -7.91 -12.86
CA ASN A 99 15.52 -8.07 -12.02
C ASN A 99 16.16 -6.70 -11.69
N ARG A 100 17.28 -6.72 -10.95
CA ARG A 100 18.03 -5.50 -10.58
C ARG A 100 18.63 -4.73 -11.77
N THR A 101 18.72 -5.32 -12.95
CA THR A 101 19.23 -4.64 -14.16
C THR A 101 18.09 -4.04 -15.00
N GLY A 102 16.84 -4.09 -14.51
CA GLY A 102 15.66 -3.65 -15.28
C GLY A 102 15.22 -4.64 -16.36
N LYS A 103 15.76 -5.86 -16.40
CA LYS A 103 15.31 -6.87 -17.38
C LYS A 103 14.01 -7.50 -16.89
N THR A 104 12.97 -7.46 -17.73
CA THR A 104 11.73 -8.22 -17.52
C THR A 104 12.00 -9.72 -17.52
N LEU A 105 11.67 -10.37 -16.42
CA LEU A 105 11.75 -11.82 -16.21
C LEU A 105 10.40 -12.50 -16.45
N ARG A 106 9.31 -11.82 -16.08
CA ARG A 106 7.95 -12.37 -16.15
C ARG A 106 6.95 -11.25 -16.44
N THR A 107 5.93 -11.57 -17.23
CA THR A 107 4.77 -10.70 -17.50
C THR A 107 3.51 -11.48 -17.19
N ILE A 108 2.65 -10.90 -16.34
CA ILE A 108 1.37 -11.47 -15.90
C ILE A 108 0.27 -10.54 -16.38
N VAL A 109 -0.77 -11.08 -17.01
CA VAL A 109 -1.85 -10.29 -17.62
C VAL A 109 -3.19 -10.72 -17.04
N TYR A 110 -3.96 -9.75 -16.55
CA TYR A 110 -5.35 -9.93 -16.12
C TYR A 110 -6.26 -9.09 -17.05
N PRO A 111 -6.85 -9.71 -18.09
CA PRO A 111 -7.70 -9.00 -19.04
C PRO A 111 -9.04 -8.60 -18.41
N GLY A 112 -9.73 -7.63 -19.03
CA GLY A 112 -11.08 -7.22 -18.61
C GLY A 112 -11.14 -6.31 -17.38
N PHE A 113 -9.99 -5.82 -16.91
CA PHE A 113 -9.89 -4.79 -15.87
C PHE A 113 -9.38 -3.48 -16.45
N ASP A 114 -9.92 -2.36 -15.99
CA ASP A 114 -9.66 -1.00 -16.49
C ASP A 114 -9.00 -0.09 -15.44
N TYR A 115 -8.76 -0.60 -14.23
CA TYR A 115 -8.16 0.17 -13.15
C TYR A 115 -7.26 -0.69 -12.26
N LEU A 116 -6.15 -0.15 -11.77
CA LEU A 116 -5.24 -0.79 -10.81
C LEU A 116 -4.96 0.17 -9.67
N ARG A 117 -4.85 -0.35 -8.45
CA ARG A 117 -4.24 0.35 -7.31
C ARG A 117 -3.03 -0.41 -6.79
N LEU A 118 -3.13 -1.05 -5.63
CA LEU A 118 -1.98 -1.67 -4.98
C LEU A 118 -1.96 -3.17 -5.22
N VAL A 119 -0.75 -3.72 -5.28
CA VAL A 119 -0.49 -5.14 -5.40
C VAL A 119 0.32 -5.61 -4.20
N ARG A 120 -0.04 -6.77 -3.63
CA ARG A 120 0.68 -7.41 -2.51
C ARG A 120 0.98 -8.86 -2.88
N GLU A 121 2.25 -9.25 -2.77
CA GLU A 121 2.65 -10.65 -2.88
C GLU A 121 2.15 -11.40 -1.64
N THR A 122 1.57 -12.59 -1.83
CA THR A 122 1.17 -13.45 -0.73
C THR A 122 2.33 -14.36 -0.30
N ALA A 123 2.21 -15.00 0.87
CA ALA A 123 3.16 -16.04 1.29
C ALA A 123 3.23 -17.25 0.33
N SER A 124 2.20 -17.43 -0.52
CA SER A 124 2.13 -18.50 -1.52
C SER A 124 2.72 -18.10 -2.89
N GLY A 125 3.28 -16.88 -3.02
CA GLY A 125 3.84 -16.38 -4.28
C GLY A 125 2.80 -15.96 -5.32
N THR A 126 1.55 -15.78 -4.90
CA THR A 126 0.45 -15.19 -5.70
C THR A 126 0.32 -13.70 -5.39
N PHE A 127 -0.61 -13.00 -6.06
CA PHE A 127 -0.73 -11.54 -5.96
C PHE A 127 -2.16 -11.13 -5.60
N MET A 128 -2.31 -10.46 -4.47
CA MET A 128 -3.53 -9.69 -4.16
C MET A 128 -3.51 -8.40 -4.96
N VAL A 129 -4.56 -8.16 -5.75
CA VAL A 129 -4.69 -7.02 -6.65
C VAL A 129 -6.00 -6.29 -6.36
N THR A 130 -5.94 -4.97 -6.20
CA THR A 130 -7.12 -4.12 -6.05
C THR A 130 -7.43 -3.35 -7.34
N SER A 131 -8.69 -3.41 -7.78
CA SER A 131 -9.17 -2.82 -9.03
C SER A 131 -10.60 -2.33 -8.87
N ASN A 132 -10.84 -1.02 -9.03
CA ASN A 132 -12.15 -0.41 -8.80
C ASN A 132 -12.81 -0.93 -7.52
N ASN A 133 -13.92 -1.66 -7.64
CA ASN A 133 -14.75 -2.12 -6.54
C ASN A 133 -14.53 -3.61 -6.24
N VAL A 134 -13.45 -4.19 -6.76
CA VAL A 134 -13.12 -5.60 -6.57
C VAL A 134 -11.69 -5.76 -6.07
N VAL A 135 -11.50 -6.85 -5.35
CA VAL A 135 -10.20 -7.40 -5.00
C VAL A 135 -10.14 -8.81 -5.58
N PHE A 136 -8.99 -9.19 -6.09
CA PHE A 136 -8.76 -10.56 -6.54
C PHE A 136 -7.36 -11.03 -6.18
N GLU A 137 -7.20 -12.35 -6.11
CA GLU A 137 -5.91 -13.00 -6.05
C GLU A 137 -5.63 -13.65 -7.39
N GLY A 138 -4.51 -13.30 -8.00
CA GLY A 138 -4.04 -13.90 -9.23
C GLY A 138 -2.73 -14.66 -9.05
N ASN A 139 -2.54 -15.74 -9.80
CA ASN A 139 -1.29 -16.48 -9.82
C ASN A 139 -0.31 -15.93 -10.87
N ASP A 140 0.86 -16.57 -10.97
CA ASP A 140 1.91 -16.16 -11.90
C ASP A 140 1.63 -16.45 -13.38
N LYS A 141 0.54 -17.16 -13.68
CA LYS A 141 0.04 -17.42 -15.04
C LYS A 141 -1.03 -16.42 -15.47
N GLY A 142 -1.47 -15.52 -14.58
CA GLY A 142 -2.56 -14.58 -14.84
C GLY A 142 -3.94 -15.16 -14.58
N GLU A 143 -4.04 -16.31 -13.92
CA GLU A 143 -5.32 -16.92 -13.54
C GLU A 143 -5.81 -16.30 -12.24
N ILE A 144 -7.09 -15.91 -12.21
CA ILE A 144 -7.75 -15.43 -10.99
C ILE A 144 -8.20 -16.63 -10.19
N ILE A 145 -7.57 -16.86 -9.04
CA ILE A 145 -7.85 -18.02 -8.17
C ILE A 145 -8.79 -17.69 -7.02
N TRP A 146 -9.02 -16.40 -6.76
CA TRP A 146 -10.00 -15.91 -5.79
C TRP A 146 -10.41 -14.48 -6.16
N LYS A 147 -11.68 -14.11 -5.91
CA LYS A 147 -12.19 -12.76 -6.17
C LYS A 147 -13.33 -12.42 -5.21
N ALA A 148 -13.39 -11.17 -4.80
CA ALA A 148 -14.52 -10.61 -4.05
C ALA A 148 -14.82 -9.18 -4.47
N ALA A 149 -16.09 -8.79 -4.32
CA ALA A 149 -16.48 -7.39 -4.41
C ALA A 149 -16.29 -6.72 -3.05
N VAL A 150 -15.82 -5.47 -3.06
CA VAL A 150 -15.92 -4.60 -1.90
C VAL A 150 -17.33 -4.04 -1.87
N THR A 151 -18.01 -4.18 -0.74
CA THR A 151 -19.41 -3.75 -0.58
C THR A 151 -19.49 -2.36 0.06
N GLY A 152 -20.70 -1.79 0.16
CA GLY A 152 -20.94 -0.47 0.76
C GLY A 152 -21.44 0.55 -0.26
N LEU A 153 -20.82 1.73 -0.29
CA LEU A 153 -21.17 2.80 -1.25
C LEU A 153 -21.10 2.29 -2.71
N PRO A 154 -21.76 2.94 -3.70
CA PRO A 154 -21.78 2.46 -5.09
C PRO A 154 -20.39 2.31 -5.75
N GLN A 155 -19.40 3.08 -5.30
CA GLN A 155 -18.04 3.05 -5.83
C GLN A 155 -17.02 3.11 -4.67
N PRO A 156 -16.87 2.02 -3.89
CA PRO A 156 -16.05 2.02 -2.68
C PRO A 156 -14.56 2.07 -3.00
N HIS A 157 -14.14 1.66 -4.21
CA HIS A 157 -12.77 1.87 -4.65
C HIS A 157 -11.71 1.21 -3.76
N ALA A 158 -11.72 -0.12 -3.71
CA ALA A 158 -10.75 -0.97 -3.00
C ALA A 158 -9.31 -0.45 -3.20
N TRP A 159 -8.54 -0.27 -2.12
CA TRP A 159 -7.22 0.36 -2.20
C TRP A 159 -6.07 -0.63 -1.99
N GLN A 160 -6.04 -1.31 -0.85
CA GLN A 160 -5.04 -2.34 -0.53
C GLN A 160 -5.75 -3.61 -0.04
N ALA A 161 -5.18 -4.78 -0.31
CA ALA A 161 -5.66 -6.04 0.23
C ALA A 161 -4.50 -6.95 0.64
N VAL A 162 -4.69 -7.72 1.71
CA VAL A 162 -3.70 -8.65 2.26
C VAL A 162 -4.39 -9.97 2.61
N ARG A 163 -3.81 -11.09 2.14
CA ARG A 163 -4.27 -12.45 2.43
C ARG A 163 -3.71 -12.94 3.76
N LEU A 164 -4.57 -13.53 4.58
CA LEU A 164 -4.23 -14.17 5.85
C LEU A 164 -4.21 -15.71 5.72
N SER A 165 -3.48 -16.36 6.61
CA SER A 165 -3.22 -17.81 6.66
C SER A 165 -4.47 -18.62 6.94
N ASN A 166 -5.45 -18.03 7.63
CA ASN A 166 -6.77 -18.60 7.87
C ASN A 166 -7.70 -18.53 6.63
N GLY A 167 -7.21 -18.00 5.50
CA GLY A 167 -7.96 -17.83 4.26
C GLY A 167 -8.82 -16.57 4.19
N GLN A 168 -8.82 -15.74 5.24
CA GLN A 168 -9.47 -14.43 5.20
C GLN A 168 -8.61 -13.42 4.43
N THR A 169 -9.24 -12.38 3.91
CA THR A 169 -8.57 -11.26 3.25
C THR A 169 -8.99 -9.96 3.94
N VAL A 170 -8.01 -9.17 4.36
CA VAL A 170 -8.24 -7.82 4.88
C VAL A 170 -8.13 -6.83 3.74
N VAL A 171 -9.15 -6.00 3.54
CA VAL A 171 -9.21 -5.00 2.47
C VAL A 171 -9.40 -3.63 3.07
N SER A 172 -8.59 -2.64 2.68
CA SER A 172 -8.93 -1.24 2.90
C SER A 172 -9.86 -0.77 1.78
N SER A 173 -11.09 -0.48 2.17
CA SER A 173 -12.24 -0.40 1.25
C SER A 173 -12.50 1.00 0.70
N GLY A 174 -11.46 1.84 0.63
CA GLY A 174 -11.53 3.18 0.06
C GLY A 174 -12.69 4.01 0.61
N TYR A 175 -13.56 4.50 -0.28
CA TYR A 175 -14.73 5.31 0.02
C TYR A 175 -15.81 4.59 0.85
N ALA A 176 -15.76 3.27 1.03
CA ALA A 176 -16.58 2.62 2.06
C ALA A 176 -16.15 2.97 3.49
N LYS A 177 -14.99 3.63 3.65
CA LYS A 177 -14.50 4.24 4.91
C LYS A 177 -14.26 3.21 6.02
N ASN A 178 -13.95 1.98 5.63
CA ASN A 178 -13.77 0.87 6.55
C ASN A 178 -12.72 -0.11 6.03
N PHE A 179 -12.28 -0.99 6.90
CA PHE A 179 -11.75 -2.28 6.50
C PHE A 179 -12.89 -3.27 6.25
N GLN A 180 -12.73 -4.15 5.28
CA GLN A 180 -13.57 -5.33 5.09
C GLN A 180 -12.76 -6.60 5.30
N ILE A 181 -13.25 -7.47 6.17
CA ILE A 181 -12.72 -8.81 6.40
C ILE A 181 -13.54 -9.77 5.55
N VAL A 182 -12.94 -10.33 4.51
CA VAL A 182 -13.60 -11.18 3.53
C VAL A 182 -13.18 -12.63 3.75
N GLY A 183 -14.14 -13.55 3.77
CA GLY A 183 -13.90 -14.98 3.91
C GLY A 183 -13.31 -15.61 2.65
N LYS A 184 -12.84 -16.86 2.79
CA LYS A 184 -12.35 -17.68 1.67
C LYS A 184 -13.38 -17.90 0.57
N ASP A 185 -14.67 -17.83 0.91
CA ASP A 185 -15.80 -17.93 -0.01
C ASP A 185 -16.16 -16.60 -0.70
N GLY A 186 -15.38 -15.54 -0.45
CA GLY A 186 -15.58 -14.21 -1.03
C GLY A 186 -16.66 -13.38 -0.33
N LYS A 187 -17.24 -13.87 0.77
CA LYS A 187 -18.28 -13.14 1.52
C LYS A 187 -17.68 -12.21 2.56
N LEU A 188 -18.33 -11.06 2.75
CA LEU A 188 -18.02 -10.15 3.85
C LEU A 188 -18.33 -10.85 5.19
N LEU A 189 -17.35 -10.90 6.08
CA LEU A 189 -17.48 -11.43 7.43
C LEU A 189 -17.62 -10.32 8.47
N ASP A 190 -16.85 -9.24 8.33
CA ASP A 190 -16.84 -8.15 9.29
C ASP A 190 -16.34 -6.83 8.66
N THR A 191 -16.65 -5.71 9.31
CA THR A 191 -16.18 -4.36 8.94
C THR A 191 -15.62 -3.60 10.13
N ILE A 192 -14.51 -2.89 9.94
CA ILE A 192 -13.93 -2.01 10.96
C ILE A 192 -13.92 -0.57 10.45
N THR A 193 -14.57 0.34 11.18
CA THR A 193 -14.59 1.78 10.88
C THR A 193 -14.40 2.60 12.14
N GLY A 194 -14.07 3.88 11.96
CA GLY A 194 -13.89 4.84 13.04
C GLY A 194 -15.20 5.54 13.41
N PRO A 195 -15.25 6.17 14.59
CA PRO A 195 -16.39 6.98 14.98
C PRO A 195 -16.39 8.31 14.21
N ALA A 196 -17.46 9.09 14.29
CA ALA A 196 -17.64 10.28 13.45
C ALA A 196 -16.56 11.35 13.68
N GLU A 197 -16.00 11.45 14.89
CA GLU A 197 -15.04 12.47 15.33
C GLU A 197 -13.71 12.41 14.59
N VAL A 198 -13.31 11.23 14.09
CA VAL A 198 -12.09 11.09 13.29
C VAL A 198 -12.32 11.35 11.80
N HIS A 199 -13.56 11.62 11.41
CA HIS A 199 -14.00 11.85 10.04
C HIS A 199 -13.48 10.77 9.09
N PRO A 200 -13.95 9.51 9.20
CA PRO A 200 -13.64 8.49 8.20
C PRO A 200 -14.01 9.00 6.80
N HIS A 201 -13.09 8.85 5.84
CA HIS A 201 -13.28 9.37 4.49
C HIS A 201 -12.88 8.38 3.40
N PHE A 202 -11.61 7.98 3.32
CA PHE A 202 -11.15 6.96 2.40
C PHE A 202 -10.04 6.13 3.05
N TYR A 203 -10.25 4.83 3.24
CA TYR A 203 -9.24 3.96 3.84
C TYR A 203 -8.25 3.52 2.75
N ALA A 204 -7.07 4.12 2.78
CA ALA A 204 -6.01 3.94 1.79
C ALA A 204 -5.01 2.86 2.22
N GLY A 205 -3.70 3.10 2.09
CA GLY A 205 -2.65 2.16 2.48
C GLY A 205 -2.71 1.87 3.98
N PHE A 206 -2.45 0.61 4.35
CA PHE A 206 -2.48 0.17 5.74
C PHE A 206 -1.35 -0.79 6.07
N GLN A 207 -1.12 -0.99 7.36
CA GLN A 207 -0.19 -1.97 7.92
C GLN A 207 -0.87 -2.76 9.04
N ILE A 208 -0.62 -4.06 9.10
CA ILE A 208 -0.93 -4.88 10.29
C ILE A 208 0.33 -4.89 11.17
N LEU A 209 0.21 -4.39 12.40
CA LEU A 209 1.30 -4.31 13.37
C LEU A 209 1.61 -5.67 14.01
N ALA A 210 2.75 -5.76 14.71
CA ALA A 210 3.17 -6.97 15.41
C ALA A 210 2.11 -7.47 16.42
N ASN A 211 1.46 -6.55 17.13
CA ASN A 211 0.35 -6.81 18.06
C ASN A 211 -0.98 -7.20 17.37
N GLY A 212 -1.04 -7.17 16.03
CA GLY A 212 -2.23 -7.50 15.23
C GLY A 212 -3.15 -6.31 14.95
N ASN A 213 -2.86 -5.12 15.46
CA ASN A 213 -3.65 -3.93 15.17
C ASN A 213 -3.49 -3.49 13.72
N TYR A 214 -4.52 -2.81 13.20
CA TYR A 214 -4.55 -2.24 11.87
C TYR A 214 -4.27 -0.74 11.95
N VAL A 215 -3.19 -0.27 11.31
CA VAL A 215 -2.92 1.16 11.11
C VAL A 215 -3.24 1.55 9.68
N VAL A 216 -4.06 2.57 9.47
CA VAL A 216 -4.51 3.01 8.14
C VAL A 216 -4.33 4.49 7.91
N ALA A 217 -4.00 4.84 6.66
CA ALA A 217 -4.12 6.19 6.15
C ALA A 217 -5.59 6.49 5.79
N ASN A 218 -6.24 7.34 6.58
CA ASN A 218 -7.57 7.88 6.33
C ASN A 218 -7.46 9.11 5.40
N TRP A 219 -7.32 8.85 4.10
CA TRP A 219 -7.14 9.85 3.05
C TRP A 219 -8.37 10.77 2.94
N GLN A 220 -8.14 12.08 2.82
CA GLN A 220 -9.16 13.11 3.08
C GLN A 220 -9.71 13.85 1.85
N GLY A 221 -9.36 13.41 0.64
CA GLY A 221 -9.81 14.07 -0.59
C GLY A 221 -8.66 14.44 -1.51
N HIS A 222 -8.97 14.76 -2.76
CA HIS A 222 -7.96 15.22 -3.71
C HIS A 222 -7.56 16.67 -3.44
N GLY A 223 -6.36 17.01 -3.89
CA GLY A 223 -5.82 18.37 -3.88
C GLY A 223 -4.95 18.67 -2.66
N VAL A 224 -4.42 19.90 -2.60
CA VAL A 224 -3.35 20.30 -1.67
C VAL A 224 -3.85 20.83 -0.32
N LYS A 225 -5.16 20.94 -0.09
CA LYS A 225 -5.75 21.61 1.09
C LYS A 225 -6.64 20.72 1.96
N GLN A 226 -6.33 19.42 2.07
CA GLN A 226 -7.17 18.44 2.77
C GLN A 226 -6.65 18.03 4.16
N GLY A 227 -5.51 18.57 4.59
CA GLY A 227 -4.93 18.23 5.89
C GLY A 227 -5.84 18.56 7.08
N GLY A 228 -6.74 19.54 6.94
CA GLY A 228 -7.68 19.92 8.00
C GLY A 228 -8.94 19.06 8.09
N SER A 229 -9.23 18.21 7.10
CA SER A 229 -10.57 17.65 6.87
C SER A 229 -10.93 16.46 7.78
N GLY A 230 -9.95 15.89 8.49
CA GLY A 230 -10.17 14.79 9.44
C GLY A 230 -8.93 14.42 10.25
N THR A 231 -8.91 13.19 10.79
CA THR A 231 -7.73 12.59 11.43
C THR A 231 -7.11 11.56 10.48
N GLN A 232 -5.82 11.69 10.20
CA GLN A 232 -5.20 11.10 9.01
C GLN A 232 -4.67 9.69 9.23
N ILE A 233 -4.18 9.37 10.43
CA ILE A 233 -3.73 8.02 10.76
C ILE A 233 -4.57 7.48 11.91
N LEU A 234 -5.09 6.28 11.75
CA LEU A 234 -5.99 5.62 12.69
C LEU A 234 -5.48 4.22 12.97
N GLU A 235 -5.49 3.82 14.25
CA GLU A 235 -5.13 2.47 14.69
C GLU A 235 -6.30 1.76 15.35
N TYR A 236 -6.63 0.58 14.86
CA TYR A 236 -7.71 -0.26 15.35
C TYR A 236 -7.19 -1.60 15.86
N THR A 237 -7.77 -2.08 16.96
CA THR A 237 -7.64 -3.49 17.34
C THR A 237 -8.30 -4.41 16.30
N PRO A 238 -7.98 -5.71 16.30
CA PRO A 238 -8.70 -6.70 15.49
C PRO A 238 -10.22 -6.72 15.69
N LYS A 239 -10.70 -6.27 16.86
CA LYS A 239 -12.13 -6.18 17.21
C LYS A 239 -12.76 -4.84 16.82
N GLY A 240 -12.05 -4.00 16.06
CA GLY A 240 -12.55 -2.74 15.55
C GLY A 240 -12.55 -1.56 16.54
N LYS A 241 -12.03 -1.74 17.75
CA LYS A 241 -11.85 -0.61 18.69
C LYS A 241 -10.73 0.31 18.18
N LEU A 242 -11.02 1.61 18.00
CA LEU A 242 -10.02 2.65 17.81
C LEU A 242 -9.20 2.80 19.10
N VAL A 243 -7.89 2.60 19.03
CA VAL A 243 -6.99 2.65 20.20
C VAL A 243 -5.94 3.75 20.13
N TRP A 244 -5.68 4.25 18.92
CA TRP A 244 -4.77 5.37 18.72
C TRP A 244 -5.11 6.12 17.43
N SER A 245 -4.75 7.39 17.37
CA SER A 245 -4.86 8.18 16.16
C SER A 245 -3.82 9.30 16.15
N TRP A 246 -3.50 9.79 14.95
CA TRP A 246 -2.65 10.95 14.78
C TRP A 246 -3.27 11.93 13.78
N LYS A 247 -3.44 13.16 14.26
CA LYS A 247 -3.88 14.31 13.47
C LYS A 247 -2.65 15.11 13.09
N GLN A 248 -2.45 15.30 11.79
CA GLN A 248 -1.28 15.99 11.25
C GLN A 248 -1.40 17.52 11.34
N ASP A 249 -0.30 18.23 11.11
CA ASP A 249 -0.28 19.69 10.92
C ASP A 249 -0.71 20.07 9.50
N PRO A 250 -1.90 20.67 9.28
CA PRO A 250 -2.44 20.97 7.95
C PRO A 250 -1.60 21.93 7.09
N ALA A 251 -0.55 22.55 7.65
CA ALA A 251 0.43 23.28 6.87
C ALA A 251 1.49 22.37 6.20
N LYS A 252 1.60 21.10 6.63
CA LYS A 252 2.64 20.13 6.20
C LYS A 252 2.11 18.95 5.40
N PHE A 253 0.83 18.59 5.55
CA PHE A 253 0.21 17.52 4.75
C PHE A 253 -1.12 17.95 4.15
N SER A 254 -1.53 17.19 3.13
CA SER A 254 -2.87 17.23 2.58
C SER A 254 -3.56 15.90 2.81
N SER A 255 -3.34 14.91 1.92
CA SER A 255 -4.05 13.65 1.94
C SER A 255 -3.09 12.48 1.90
N ILE A 256 -2.81 11.95 3.08
CA ILE A 256 -1.96 10.77 3.27
C ILE A 256 -2.69 9.53 2.72
N GLN A 257 -2.01 8.78 1.85
CA GLN A 257 -2.51 7.57 1.18
C GLN A 257 -1.67 6.32 1.49
N GLY A 258 -0.54 6.47 2.17
CA GLY A 258 0.33 5.36 2.58
C GLY A 258 0.99 5.64 3.92
N VAL A 259 1.14 4.59 4.73
CA VAL A 259 1.72 4.64 6.08
C VAL A 259 2.57 3.39 6.31
N ILE A 260 3.76 3.58 6.89
CA ILE A 260 4.56 2.53 7.52
C ILE A 260 4.93 3.00 8.93
N VAL A 261 4.45 2.30 9.95
CA VAL A 261 4.92 2.40 11.33
C VAL A 261 6.26 1.68 11.42
N LEU A 262 7.28 2.39 11.90
CA LEU A 262 8.67 1.92 11.89
C LEU A 262 9.10 1.30 13.22
N ASP A 263 8.28 1.45 14.26
CA ASP A 263 8.59 0.94 15.59
C ASP A 263 8.85 -0.57 15.50
N GLU A 264 9.95 -1.01 16.12
CA GLU A 264 10.40 -2.42 16.14
C GLU A 264 10.85 -2.98 14.77
N LEU A 265 10.94 -2.16 13.71
CA LEU A 265 11.44 -2.59 12.40
C LEU A 265 12.94 -2.35 12.24
N ASP A 266 13.66 -3.35 11.74
CA ASP A 266 15.07 -3.26 11.34
C ASP A 266 15.15 -2.69 9.91
N LEU A 267 15.40 -1.38 9.80
CA LEU A 267 15.43 -0.67 8.51
C LEU A 267 16.52 -1.18 7.53
N SER A 268 17.44 -2.02 7.99
CA SER A 268 18.41 -2.69 7.12
C SER A 268 17.78 -3.84 6.31
N ARG A 269 16.54 -4.25 6.60
CA ARG A 269 15.87 -5.40 5.99
C ARG A 269 14.78 -4.99 5.00
N LEU A 270 14.60 -5.83 3.97
CA LEU A 270 13.44 -5.79 3.10
C LEU A 270 12.22 -6.33 3.86
N TYR A 271 11.11 -5.59 3.85
CA TYR A 271 9.84 -6.01 4.45
C TYR A 271 8.76 -6.28 3.40
N VAL A 272 8.03 -7.36 3.61
CA VAL A 272 6.87 -7.82 2.85
C VAL A 272 5.87 -8.45 3.81
N GLU A 273 4.59 -8.54 3.45
CA GLU A 273 3.54 -9.10 4.30
C GLU A 273 3.67 -10.62 4.41
N ASP A 274 3.84 -11.14 5.63
CA ASP A 274 3.85 -12.57 5.94
C ASP A 274 2.48 -13.24 5.76
N ALA A 275 2.39 -14.52 6.12
CA ALA A 275 1.13 -15.27 6.01
C ALA A 275 0.01 -14.71 6.90
N ASN A 276 0.30 -13.84 7.87
CA ASN A 276 -0.69 -13.17 8.71
C ASN A 276 -0.84 -11.69 8.35
N GLY A 277 -0.32 -11.29 7.19
CA GLY A 277 -0.41 -9.94 6.67
C GLY A 277 0.46 -8.90 7.38
N LYS A 278 1.31 -9.33 8.32
CA LYS A 278 2.22 -8.45 9.07
C LYS A 278 3.48 -8.22 8.25
N LEU A 279 4.04 -7.02 8.30
CA LEU A 279 5.35 -6.77 7.71
C LEU A 279 6.39 -7.65 8.42
N ALA A 280 7.05 -8.52 7.67
CA ALA A 280 8.12 -9.38 8.17
C ALA A 280 9.39 -9.21 7.32
N PRO A 281 10.58 -9.24 7.93
CA PRO A 281 11.82 -9.14 7.20
C PRO A 281 12.01 -10.38 6.32
N THR A 282 12.39 -10.18 5.06
CA THR A 282 12.78 -11.31 4.21
C THR A 282 14.16 -11.80 4.61
N ARG A 283 14.32 -13.12 4.65
CA ARG A 283 15.66 -13.71 4.55
C ARG A 283 16.04 -13.58 3.08
N LEU A 284 16.78 -12.52 2.72
CA LEU A 284 17.47 -12.53 1.43
C LEU A 284 18.32 -13.80 1.44
N LYS A 285 18.01 -14.77 0.56
CA LYS A 285 18.94 -15.88 0.34
C LYS A 285 20.22 -15.24 -0.16
N GLN A 286 21.30 -15.37 0.64
CA GLN A 286 22.65 -15.08 0.19
C GLN A 286 22.97 -15.92 -1.04
#